data_AF-A0A7K7VS08-F1
#
_entry.id   AF-A0A7K7VS08-F1
#
_cell.length_a   1.000
_cell.length_b   1.000
_cell.length_c   1.000
_cell.angle_alpha   90.00
_cell.angle_beta   90.00
_cell.angle_gamma   90.00
#
_symmetry.space_group_name_H-M   'P 1'
#
loop_
_entity.id
_entity.type
_entity.pdbx_description
1 polymer ?
#
loop_
_entity_poly.entity_id
_entity_poly.type
_entity_poly.pdbx_seq_one_letter_code
_entity_poly.pdbx_strand_id
1 'polypeptide(L)'
;AAGLMRLFGAHAATDVTGFGLVGHARALALQQRHPVTFVIHNLPLLAKMAAVSKASGARWGLLQGTAPETSGGLLVCLPREQAARFCAELKAPPRGPGHPAWIVGIVERGPPGARVIDKPRVIEVPP
;
A
#
# COMPACT_ATOMS: atom_id res chain seq x y z
N ALA A 1 6.76 -2.96 -12.42
CA ALA A 1 6.60 -3.60 -11.10
C ALA A 1 6.68 -5.13 -11.13
N ALA A 2 5.84 -5.83 -11.91
CA ALA A 2 5.76 -7.32 -11.90
C ALA A 2 7.11 -8.04 -12.11
N GLY A 3 7.96 -7.58 -13.04
CA GLY A 3 9.31 -8.13 -13.23
C GLY A 3 10.20 -7.98 -11.99
N LEU A 4 10.19 -6.79 -11.36
CA LEU A 4 10.94 -6.52 -10.14
C LEU A 4 10.44 -7.36 -8.96
N MET A 5 9.14 -7.68 -8.89
CA MET A 5 8.60 -8.50 -7.79
C MET A 5 9.28 -9.87 -7.74
N ARG A 6 9.57 -10.48 -8.90
CA ARG A 6 10.33 -11.73 -8.96
C ARG A 6 11.78 -11.55 -8.51
N LEU A 7 12.44 -10.50 -9.01
CA LEU A 7 13.86 -10.22 -8.70
C LEU A 7 14.10 -9.95 -7.22
N PHE A 8 13.14 -9.30 -6.55
CA PHE A 8 13.24 -8.92 -5.14
C PHE A 8 12.53 -9.91 -4.20
N GLY A 9 12.05 -11.05 -4.71
CA GLY A 9 11.51 -12.12 -3.88
C GLY A 9 10.17 -11.78 -3.21
N ALA A 10 9.25 -11.12 -3.93
CA ALA A 10 7.91 -10.82 -3.40
C ALA A 10 7.20 -12.09 -2.92
N HIS A 11 6.68 -12.06 -1.70
CA HIS A 11 5.94 -13.16 -1.09
C HIS A 11 4.48 -13.18 -1.53
N ALA A 12 3.88 -12.00 -1.73
CA ALA A 12 2.49 -11.85 -2.11
C ALA A 12 2.25 -10.47 -2.73
N ALA A 13 1.18 -10.31 -3.50
CA ALA A 13 0.73 -9.00 -3.96
C ALA A 13 -0.76 -8.99 -4.31
N THR A 14 -1.34 -7.79 -4.30
CA THR A 14 -2.67 -7.50 -4.84
C THR A 14 -2.65 -6.11 -5.47
N ASP A 15 -3.50 -5.86 -6.46
CA ASP A 15 -3.85 -4.51 -6.86
C ASP A 15 -4.76 -3.84 -5.82
N VAL A 16 -4.79 -2.50 -5.81
CA VAL A 16 -5.70 -1.69 -4.99
C VAL A 16 -6.72 -1.01 -5.90
N THR A 17 -7.99 -1.41 -5.77
CA THR A 17 -9.10 -0.88 -6.56
C THR A 17 -10.32 -0.60 -5.67
N GLY A 18 -11.51 -1.10 -6.04
CA GLY A 18 -12.79 -0.61 -5.54
C GLY A 18 -13.05 -0.83 -4.04
N PHE A 19 -12.33 -1.74 -3.39
CA PHE A 19 -12.46 -1.98 -1.95
C PHE A 19 -11.52 -1.11 -1.10
N GLY A 20 -10.73 -0.24 -1.75
CA GLY A 20 -9.72 0.59 -1.10
C GLY A 20 -8.55 -0.23 -0.55
N LEU A 21 -7.53 0.49 -0.09
CA LEU A 21 -6.27 -0.09 0.37
C LEU A 21 -6.46 -1.18 1.43
N VAL A 22 -7.30 -0.94 2.45
CA VAL A 22 -7.54 -1.89 3.54
C VAL A 22 -8.36 -3.08 3.08
N GLY A 23 -9.36 -2.87 2.21
CA GLY A 23 -10.18 -3.96 1.69
C GLY A 23 -9.33 -4.97 0.92
N HIS A 24 -8.50 -4.49 0.00
CA HIS A 24 -7.58 -5.32 -0.77
C HIS A 24 -6.48 -5.94 0.12
N ALA A 25 -5.90 -5.19 1.06
CA ALA A 25 -4.94 -5.72 2.03
C ALA A 25 -5.54 -6.87 2.88
N ARG A 26 -6.80 -6.72 3.32
CA ARG A 26 -7.51 -7.75 4.10
C ARG A 26 -7.76 -9.00 3.27
N ALA A 27 -8.18 -8.84 2.01
CA ALA A 27 -8.35 -9.95 1.08
C ALA A 27 -7.03 -10.70 0.87
N LEU A 28 -5.92 -9.97 0.69
CA LEU A 28 -4.59 -10.56 0.55
C LEU A 28 -4.16 -11.30 1.84
N ALA A 29 -4.40 -10.73 3.02
CA ALA A 29 -4.10 -11.36 4.30
C ALA A 29 -4.86 -12.68 4.51
N LEU A 30 -6.12 -12.77 4.06
CA LEU A 30 -6.94 -13.99 4.14
C LEU A 30 -6.41 -15.14 3.27
N GLN A 31 -5.61 -14.85 2.25
CA GLN A 31 -4.99 -15.86 1.37
C GLN A 31 -3.63 -16.35 1.87
N GLN A 32 -3.15 -15.86 3.02
CA GLN A 32 -1.84 -16.22 3.53
C GLN A 32 -1.87 -17.59 4.21
N ARG A 33 -0.79 -18.36 4.03
CA ARG A 33 -0.61 -19.66 4.70
C ARG A 33 -0.41 -19.53 6.21
N HIS A 34 0.11 -18.38 6.64
CA HIS A 34 0.36 -18.08 8.04
C HIS A 34 -0.68 -17.08 8.55
N PRO A 35 -1.08 -17.16 9.83
CA PRO A 35 -1.94 -16.16 10.45
C PRO A 35 -1.16 -14.86 10.56
N VAL A 36 -1.50 -13.90 9.70
CA VAL A 36 -0.85 -12.59 9.63
C VAL A 36 -1.85 -11.44 9.52
N THR A 37 -1.46 -10.31 10.09
CA THR A 37 -2.19 -9.04 9.98
C THR A 37 -1.32 -8.01 9.28
N PHE A 38 -1.88 -7.27 8.32
CA PHE A 38 -1.19 -6.19 7.65
C PHE A 38 -1.46 -4.87 8.37
N VAL A 39 -0.41 -4.19 8.83
CA VAL A 39 -0.53 -2.94 9.59
C VAL A 39 0.04 -1.80 8.77
N ILE A 40 -0.85 -0.91 8.35
CA ILE A 40 -0.55 0.22 7.47
C ILE A 40 -0.27 1.46 8.33
N HIS A 41 0.94 1.98 8.18
CA HIS A 41 1.49 3.09 8.94
C HIS A 41 1.52 4.40 8.13
N ASN A 42 1.75 4.29 6.81
CA ASN A 42 1.92 5.42 5.92
C ASN A 42 0.90 5.36 4.78
N LEU A 43 0.31 6.51 4.45
CA LEU A 43 -0.62 6.66 3.33
C LEU A 43 -0.05 7.66 2.32
N PRO A 44 0.52 7.21 1.20
CA PRO A 44 0.83 8.08 0.08
C PRO A 44 -0.47 8.49 -0.61
N LEU A 45 -0.83 9.76 -0.49
CA LEU A 45 -2.08 10.32 -1.02
C LEU A 45 -1.77 11.42 -2.01
N LEU A 46 -2.56 11.52 -3.07
CA LEU A 46 -2.51 12.67 -3.97
C LEU A 46 -2.66 13.96 -3.17
N ALA A 47 -1.82 14.94 -3.50
CA ALA A 47 -1.72 16.16 -2.72
C ALA A 47 -3.09 16.81 -2.53
N LYS A 48 -3.35 17.31 -1.32
CA LYS A 48 -4.59 17.96 -0.85
C LYS A 48 -5.78 17.01 -0.62
N MET A 49 -5.73 15.74 -1.04
CA MET A 49 -6.88 14.83 -0.89
C MET A 49 -7.17 14.46 0.57
N ALA A 50 -6.15 14.45 1.45
CA ALA A 50 -6.36 14.30 2.88
C ALA A 50 -7.21 15.43 3.46
N ALA A 51 -6.97 16.68 3.02
CA ALA A 51 -7.74 17.84 3.44
C ALA A 51 -9.18 17.79 2.90
N VAL A 52 -9.35 17.45 1.62
CA VAL A 52 -10.67 17.27 0.99
C VAL A 52 -11.49 16.18 1.69
N SER A 53 -10.86 15.05 2.03
CA SER A 53 -11.51 13.97 2.76
C SER A 53 -12.03 14.44 4.13
N LYS A 54 -11.20 15.18 4.89
CA LYS A 54 -11.60 15.75 6.18
C LYS A 54 -12.72 16.77 6.04
N ALA A 55 -12.61 17.67 5.07
CA ALA A 55 -13.62 18.70 4.79
C ALA A 55 -14.98 18.08 4.37
N SER A 56 -14.95 16.89 3.76
CA SER A 56 -16.13 16.11 3.39
C SER A 56 -16.67 15.24 4.54
N GLY A 57 -16.25 15.48 5.79
CA GLY A 57 -16.67 14.70 6.95
C GLY A 57 -16.20 13.25 6.95
N ALA A 58 -15.07 12.96 6.27
CA ALA A 58 -14.54 11.61 6.08
C ALA A 58 -15.52 10.63 5.39
N ARG A 59 -16.49 11.14 4.61
CA ARG A 59 -17.53 10.36 3.93
C ARG A 59 -17.03 9.12 3.18
N TRP A 60 -15.83 9.21 2.60
CA TRP A 60 -15.24 8.16 1.77
C TRP A 60 -14.25 7.26 2.52
N GLY A 61 -13.88 7.60 3.76
CA GLY A 61 -12.95 6.80 4.54
C GLY A 61 -11.52 6.73 3.99
N LEU A 62 -11.04 7.80 3.31
CA LEU A 62 -9.70 7.82 2.70
C LEU A 62 -8.59 7.58 3.72
N LEU A 63 -8.65 8.23 4.88
CA LEU A 63 -7.66 8.07 5.95
C LEU A 63 -7.78 6.73 6.68
N GLN A 64 -8.94 6.08 6.57
CA GLN A 64 -9.19 4.71 7.05
C GLN A 64 -8.79 3.65 6.01
N GLY A 65 -8.38 4.08 4.81
CA GLY A 65 -7.99 3.20 3.70
C GLY A 65 -9.15 2.43 3.07
N THR A 66 -10.40 2.88 3.25
CA THR A 66 -11.61 2.26 2.68
C THR A 66 -12.17 3.01 1.48
N ALA A 67 -11.57 4.14 1.09
CA ALA A 67 -11.97 4.87 -0.10
C ALA A 67 -11.76 4.01 -1.35
N PRO A 68 -12.75 3.91 -2.24
CA PRO A 68 -12.60 3.18 -3.50
C PRO A 68 -11.52 3.81 -4.38
N GLU A 69 -10.66 2.97 -4.95
CA GLU A 69 -9.67 3.36 -5.95
C GLU A 69 -10.03 2.73 -7.31
N THR A 70 -9.50 3.30 -8.40
CA THR A 70 -9.69 2.73 -9.76
C THR A 70 -8.34 2.66 -10.44
N SER A 71 -7.95 1.48 -10.92
CA SER A 71 -6.63 1.23 -11.53
C SER A 71 -5.47 1.75 -10.64
N GLY A 72 -5.56 1.51 -9.34
CA GLY A 72 -4.54 1.93 -8.39
C GLY A 72 -3.22 1.15 -8.53
N GLY A 73 -2.35 1.31 -7.54
CA GLY A 73 -1.06 0.62 -7.50
C GLY A 73 -1.14 -0.84 -7.08
N LEU A 74 0.02 -1.49 -7.04
CA LEU A 74 0.18 -2.81 -6.42
C LEU A 74 0.58 -2.64 -4.94
N LEU A 75 -0.09 -3.36 -4.06
CA LEU A 75 0.35 -3.62 -2.69
C LEU A 75 1.15 -4.93 -2.69
N VAL A 76 2.44 -4.85 -2.35
CA VAL A 76 3.38 -5.97 -2.44
C VAL A 76 3.99 -6.29 -1.08
N CYS A 77 4.00 -7.56 -0.69
CA CYS A 77 4.72 -8.08 0.47
C CYS A 77 6.12 -8.53 0.04
N LEU A 78 7.16 -7.93 0.61
CA LEU A 78 8.57 -8.20 0.30
C LEU A 78 9.35 -8.57 1.57
N PRO A 79 10.50 -9.26 1.43
CA PRO A 79 11.50 -9.33 2.49
C PRO A 79 11.92 -7.91 2.92
N ARG A 80 12.10 -7.72 4.23
CA ARG A 80 12.31 -6.39 4.84
C ARG A 80 13.52 -5.68 4.25
N GLU A 81 14.60 -6.43 4.06
CA GLU A 81 15.88 -6.00 3.51
C GLU A 81 15.81 -5.63 2.02
N GLN A 82 14.82 -6.16 1.29
CA GLN A 82 14.64 -5.92 -0.14
C GLN A 82 13.71 -4.74 -0.44
N ALA A 83 12.84 -4.36 0.50
CA ALA A 83 11.80 -3.35 0.28
C ALA A 83 12.36 -1.98 -0.18
N ALA A 84 13.44 -1.51 0.46
CA ALA A 84 14.05 -0.22 0.11
C ALA A 84 14.68 -0.24 -1.28
N ARG A 85 15.38 -1.32 -1.63
CA ARG A 85 16.00 -1.51 -2.95
C ARG A 85 14.96 -1.64 -4.06
N PHE A 86 13.88 -2.38 -3.81
CA PHE A 86 12.75 -2.47 -4.73
C PHE A 86 12.15 -1.10 -5.05
N CYS A 87 11.96 -0.24 -4.03
CA CYS A 87 11.45 1.11 -4.24
C CYS A 87 12.43 1.98 -5.04
N ALA A 88 13.74 1.85 -4.79
CA ALA A 88 14.77 2.59 -5.53
C ALA A 88 14.80 2.21 -7.02
N GLU A 89 14.78 0.91 -7.33
CA GLU A 89 14.75 0.39 -8.71
C GLU A 89 13.45 0.78 -9.44
N LEU A 90 12.31 0.80 -8.75
CA LEU A 90 11.06 1.24 -9.37
C LEU A 90 11.08 2.75 -9.69
N LYS A 91 11.72 3.54 -8.83
CA LYS A 91 11.84 5.00 -8.99
C LYS A 91 12.84 5.39 -10.08
N ALA A 92 13.90 4.62 -10.28
CA ALA A 92 14.95 4.91 -11.26
C ALA A 92 15.34 3.64 -12.03
N PRO A 93 14.43 3.08 -12.85
CA PRO A 93 14.71 1.86 -13.57
C PRO A 93 15.78 2.10 -14.65
N PRO A 94 16.56 1.07 -15.04
CA PRO A 94 17.58 1.20 -16.08
C PRO A 94 17.01 1.60 -17.45
N ARG A 95 15.72 1.36 -17.69
CA ARG A 95 15.02 1.66 -18.94
C ARG A 95 13.62 2.19 -18.63
N GLY A 96 13.26 3.30 -19.28
CA GLY A 96 11.92 3.90 -19.20
C GLY A 96 11.73 4.85 -18.01
N PRO A 97 10.54 5.47 -17.90
CA PRO A 97 10.20 6.34 -16.79
C PRO A 97 10.06 5.52 -15.50
N GLY A 98 10.65 6.03 -14.42
CA GLY A 98 10.47 5.47 -13.09
C GLY A 98 9.24 6.04 -12.39
N HIS A 99 8.71 5.28 -11.44
CA HIS A 99 7.59 5.69 -10.61
C HIS A 99 7.97 5.52 -9.13
N PRO A 100 7.69 6.52 -8.28
CA PRO A 100 7.93 6.36 -6.85
C PRO A 100 7.07 5.22 -6.28
N ALA A 101 7.62 4.54 -5.28
CA ALA A 101 6.92 3.59 -4.44
C ALA A 101 7.17 3.90 -2.97
N TRP A 102 6.27 3.42 -2.12
CA TRP A 102 6.31 3.70 -0.69
C TRP A 102 6.19 2.40 0.10
N ILE A 103 7.01 2.30 1.15
CA ILE A 103 6.80 1.30 2.20
C ILE A 103 5.66 1.83 3.08
N VAL A 104 4.49 1.24 2.95
CA VAL A 104 3.26 1.70 3.62
C VAL A 104 3.04 1.07 5.00
N GLY A 105 3.71 -0.04 5.30
CA GLY A 105 3.45 -0.78 6.54
C GLY A 105 4.30 -2.02 6.72
N ILE A 106 3.85 -2.89 7.61
CA ILE A 106 4.48 -4.18 7.94
C ILE A 106 3.45 -5.29 8.02
N VAL A 107 3.94 -6.52 8.01
CA VAL A 107 3.16 -7.73 8.27
C VAL A 107 3.54 -8.24 9.66
N GLU A 108 2.54 -8.43 10.52
CA GLU A 108 2.70 -8.95 11.88
C GLU A 108 2.06 -10.34 11.98
N ARG A 109 2.51 -11.17 12.92
CA ARG A 109 1.78 -12.37 13.31
C ARG A 109 0.48 -11.96 13.99
N GLY A 110 -0.64 -12.51 13.56
CA GLY A 110 -1.96 -12.15 14.11
C GLY A 110 -3.10 -12.81 13.35
N PRO A 111 -4.36 -12.59 13.75
CA PRO A 111 -5.50 -13.08 12.98
C PRO A 111 -5.47 -12.48 11.55
N PRO A 112 -5.91 -13.24 10.52
CA PRO A 112 -5.99 -12.74 9.16
C PRO A 112 -6.76 -11.42 9.07
N GLY A 113 -6.09 -10.35 8.65
CA GLY A 113 -6.69 -9.03 8.62
C GLY A 113 -5.77 -7.92 8.10
N ALA A 114 -6.33 -6.73 7.95
CA ALA A 114 -5.57 -5.52 7.67
C ALA A 114 -6.19 -4.33 8.39
N ARG A 115 -5.35 -3.39 8.82
CA ARG A 115 -5.79 -2.13 9.45
C ARG A 115 -4.83 -1.00 9.14
N VAL A 116 -5.37 0.21 9.08
CA VAL A 116 -4.58 1.44 9.23
C VAL A 116 -4.46 1.74 10.72
N ILE A 117 -3.30 2.22 11.18
CA ILE A 117 -3.13 2.70 12.57
C ILE A 117 -4.00 3.94 12.82
N ASP A 118 -4.30 4.26 14.09
CA ASP A 118 -5.20 5.39 14.44
C ASP A 118 -4.73 6.75 13.90
N LYS A 119 -3.41 6.94 13.81
CA LYS A 119 -2.78 8.18 13.33
C LYS A 119 -1.75 7.83 12.24
N PRO A 120 -2.20 7.50 11.02
CA PRO A 120 -1.28 7.16 9.94
C PRO A 120 -0.52 8.41 9.50
N ARG A 121 0.73 8.23 9.10
CA ARG A 121 1.50 9.30 8.46
C ARG A 121 0.98 9.50 7.04
N VAL A 122 0.40 10.66 6.78
CA VAL A 122 0.06 11.08 5.42
C VAL A 122 1.33 11.56 4.71
N ILE A 123 1.59 10.99 3.53
CA ILE A 123 2.65 11.44 2.62
C ILE A 123 1.93 12.11 1.45
N GLU A 124 2.01 13.44 1.38
CA GLU A 124 1.44 14.21 0.29
C GLU A 124 2.27 13.98 -0.99
N VAL A 125 1.65 13.41 -2.00
CA VAL A 125 2.27 13.08 -3.29
C VAL A 125 1.88 14.16 -4.30
N PRO A 126 2.83 15.00 -4.75
CA PRO A 126 2.54 15.98 -5.79
C PRO A 126 2.20 15.29 -7.12
N PRO A 127 1.44 15.94 -8.01
CA PRO A 127 1.20 15.45 -9.36
C PRO A 127 2.49 15.33 -10.18
#